data_AF-A0A376Y6A2-F1
#
_entry.id   AF-A0A376Y6A2-F1
#
_cell.length_a   1.000
_cell.length_b   1.000
_cell.length_c   1.000
_cell.angle_alpha   90.00
_cell.angle_beta   90.00
_cell.angle_gamma   90.00
#
_symmetry.space_group_name_H-M   'P 1'
#
loop_
_entity.id
_entity.type
_entity.pdbx_description
1 polymer ?
#
loop_
_entity_poly.entity_id
_entity_poly.type
_entity_poly.pdbx_seq_one_letter_code
_entity_poly.pdbx_strand_id
1 'polypeptide(L)'
;MVAVRSAHINKAGEFDPEKWIASLGITSQKSCECLAETWAYCLQQTQGHPDASLLLWRGVEMVEILSTLSMDIDTLRAALLFPLADANVVSEDVLRESVGKSVVNLIHGVRDMAAIRQLKADAH
;
A
#
# COMPACT_ATOMS: atom_id res chain seq x y z
N MET A 1 11.57 11.05 15.17
CA MET A 1 10.27 11.75 15.04
C MET A 1 10.25 12.37 13.66
N VAL A 2 9.77 11.63 12.65
CA VAL A 2 9.65 12.13 11.27
C VAL A 2 8.25 12.70 11.15
N ALA A 3 8.14 13.98 10.79
CA ALA A 3 6.86 14.67 10.69
C ALA A 3 6.01 14.03 9.59
N VAL A 4 4.99 13.29 9.99
CA VAL A 4 3.95 12.76 9.10
C VAL A 4 3.26 13.95 8.45
N ARG A 5 3.33 14.06 7.12
CA ARG A 5 2.59 15.06 6.36
C ARG A 5 1.11 14.63 6.32
N SER A 6 0.36 15.01 7.35
CA SER A 6 -1.09 14.84 7.42
C SER A 6 -1.81 15.80 6.45
N ALA A 7 -1.62 15.65 5.14
CA ALA A 7 -2.32 16.48 4.15
C ALA A 7 -3.69 15.89 3.74
N HIS A 8 -3.99 14.63 4.07
CA HIS A 8 -5.13 13.89 3.50
C HIS A 8 -6.20 13.47 4.51
N ILE A 9 -6.03 13.83 5.78
CA ILE A 9 -7.07 13.68 6.81
C ILE A 9 -7.90 14.96 6.80
N ASN A 10 -9.18 14.87 6.45
CA ASN A 10 -10.07 16.02 6.45
C ASN A 10 -10.31 16.54 7.88
N LYS A 11 -10.93 17.72 8.04
CA LYS A 11 -11.21 18.32 9.37
C LYS A 11 -12.10 17.45 10.28
N ALA A 12 -12.74 16.42 9.75
CA ALA A 12 -13.55 15.46 10.49
C ALA A 12 -12.77 14.17 10.85
N GLY A 13 -11.50 14.04 10.45
CA GLY A 13 -10.70 12.85 10.69
C GLY A 13 -10.83 11.77 9.61
N GLU A 14 -11.57 12.02 8.53
CA GLU A 14 -11.79 11.04 7.46
C GLU A 14 -10.79 11.23 6.32
N PHE A 15 -10.27 10.10 5.84
CA PHE A 15 -9.38 10.03 4.68
C PHE A 15 -10.19 10.11 3.38
N ASP A 16 -9.83 11.04 2.51
CA ASP A 16 -10.46 11.23 1.20
C ASP A 16 -9.55 10.66 0.09
N PRO A 17 -9.84 9.44 -0.43
CA PRO A 17 -8.96 8.77 -1.38
C PRO A 17 -8.88 9.49 -2.73
N GLU A 18 -9.94 10.16 -3.18
CA GLU A 18 -9.94 10.87 -4.47
C GLU A 18 -9.01 12.07 -4.42
N LYS A 19 -9.11 12.89 -3.35
CA LYS A 19 -8.20 14.03 -3.16
C LYS A 19 -6.76 13.57 -2.96
N TRP A 20 -6.57 12.47 -2.24
CA TRP A 20 -5.25 11.89 -2.04
C TRP A 20 -4.62 11.45 -3.35
N ILE A 21 -5.29 10.63 -4.16
CA ILE A 21 -4.77 10.16 -5.45
C ILE A 21 -4.46 11.34 -6.38
N ALA A 22 -5.34 12.35 -6.44
CA ALA A 22 -5.12 13.55 -7.24
C ALA A 22 -3.85 14.32 -6.82
N SER A 23 -3.48 14.27 -5.54
CA SER A 23 -2.29 14.94 -5.02
C SER A 23 -0.98 14.23 -5.36
N LEU A 24 -1.03 12.95 -5.76
CA LEU A 24 0.16 12.15 -6.08
C LEU A 24 0.80 12.55 -7.42
N GLY A 25 0.16 13.44 -8.21
CA GLY A 25 0.70 13.91 -9.48
C GLY A 25 0.76 12.82 -10.57
N ILE A 26 -0.03 11.75 -10.44
CA ILE A 26 -0.12 10.69 -11.44
C ILE A 26 -0.80 11.25 -12.69
N THR A 27 -0.11 11.23 -13.83
CA THR A 27 -0.57 11.84 -15.08
C THR A 27 -1.57 10.99 -15.86
N SER A 28 -1.56 9.68 -15.63
CA SER A 28 -2.41 8.71 -16.31
C SER A 28 -3.71 8.49 -15.53
N GLN A 29 -4.84 8.84 -16.15
CA GLN A 29 -6.18 8.61 -15.58
C GLN A 29 -6.40 7.12 -15.23
N LYS A 30 -6.01 6.22 -16.13
CA LYS A 30 -6.10 4.77 -15.89
C LYS A 30 -5.28 4.34 -14.68
N SER A 31 -4.13 4.97 -14.45
CA SER A 31 -3.28 4.65 -13.30
C SER A 31 -3.92 5.15 -12.00
N CYS A 32 -4.54 6.33 -12.00
CA CYS A 32 -5.33 6.82 -10.88
C CYS A 32 -6.49 5.88 -10.55
N GLU A 33 -7.22 5.39 -11.56
CA GLU A 33 -8.31 4.44 -11.40
C GLU A 33 -7.83 3.11 -10.81
N CYS A 34 -6.76 2.52 -11.33
CA CYS A 34 -6.20 1.28 -10.76
C CYS A 34 -5.75 1.46 -9.30
N LEU A 35 -5.23 2.63 -8.93
CA LEU A 35 -4.85 2.93 -7.55
C LEU A 35 -6.09 3.08 -6.65
N ALA A 36 -7.15 3.73 -7.14
CA ALA A 36 -8.42 3.88 -6.43
C ALA A 36 -9.10 2.53 -6.18
N GLU A 37 -9.13 1.65 -7.19
CA GLU A 37 -9.62 0.28 -7.06
C GLU A 37 -8.83 -0.50 -6.01
N THR A 38 -7.51 -0.34 -6.00
CA THR A 38 -6.64 -1.01 -5.03
C THR A 38 -6.88 -0.50 -3.61
N TRP A 39 -7.07 0.80 -3.43
CA TRP A 39 -7.47 1.38 -2.14
C TRP A 39 -8.81 0.82 -1.65
N ALA A 40 -9.83 0.81 -2.51
CA ALA A 40 -11.15 0.29 -2.17
C ALA A 40 -11.09 -1.19 -1.76
N TYR A 41 -10.28 -1.98 -2.47
CA TYR A 41 -10.00 -3.36 -2.10
C TYR A 41 -9.37 -3.46 -0.71
N CYS A 42 -8.31 -2.69 -0.41
CA CYS A 42 -7.68 -2.71 0.91
C CYS A 42 -8.66 -2.34 2.03
N LEU A 43 -9.50 -1.35 1.81
CA LEU A 43 -10.52 -0.93 2.78
C LEU A 43 -11.54 -2.04 3.05
N GLN A 44 -11.99 -2.74 2.00
CA GLN A 44 -12.92 -3.87 2.13
C GLN A 44 -12.28 -5.04 2.90
N GLN A 45 -11.05 -5.41 2.57
CA GLN A 45 -10.38 -6.56 3.20
C GLN A 45 -10.01 -6.32 4.66
N THR A 46 -9.85 -5.06 5.07
CA THR A 46 -9.50 -4.70 6.45
C THR A 46 -10.74 -4.41 7.32
N GLN A 47 -11.96 -4.55 6.78
CA GLN A 47 -13.17 -4.28 7.54
C GLN A 47 -13.30 -5.20 8.76
N GLY A 48 -13.40 -4.62 9.95
CA GLY A 48 -13.48 -5.37 11.21
C GLY A 48 -12.14 -5.90 11.73
N HIS A 49 -11.03 -5.64 11.04
CA HIS A 49 -9.70 -5.99 11.54
C HIS A 49 -9.27 -5.00 12.64
N PRO A 50 -8.73 -5.46 13.79
CA PRO A 50 -8.34 -4.58 14.89
C PRO A 50 -7.31 -3.52 14.50
N ASP A 51 -6.38 -3.89 13.60
CA ASP A 51 -5.31 -3.01 13.12
C ASP A 51 -5.62 -2.32 11.78
N ALA A 52 -6.87 -2.32 11.32
CA ALA A 52 -7.25 -1.81 9.99
C ALA A 52 -6.66 -0.41 9.69
N SER A 53 -6.83 0.54 10.62
CA SER A 53 -6.33 1.91 10.47
C SER A 53 -4.82 1.96 10.30
N LEU A 54 -4.08 1.15 11.06
CA LEU A 54 -2.62 1.11 11.00
C LEU A 54 -2.13 0.52 9.67
N LEU A 55 -2.76 -0.56 9.21
CA LEU A 55 -2.40 -1.24 7.96
C LEU A 55 -2.64 -0.35 6.75
N LEU A 56 -3.82 0.27 6.67
CA LEU A 56 -4.18 1.19 5.60
C LEU A 56 -3.25 2.41 5.57
N TRP A 57 -2.99 3.00 6.74
CA TRP A 57 -2.15 4.19 6.83
C TRP A 57 -0.70 3.92 6.42
N ARG A 58 -0.13 2.77 6.82
CA ARG A 58 1.21 2.35 6.34
C ARG A 58 1.27 2.24 4.82
N GLY A 59 0.24 1.68 4.20
CA GLY A 59 0.18 1.57 2.74
C GLY A 59 0.16 2.95 2.07
N VAL A 60 -0.62 3.88 2.61
CA VAL A 60 -0.70 5.27 2.11
C VAL A 60 0.66 5.96 2.18
N GLU A 61 1.36 5.87 3.32
CA GLU A 61 2.69 6.47 3.46
C GLU A 61 3.70 5.88 2.46
N MET A 62 3.68 4.56 2.26
CA MET A 62 4.56 3.90 1.28
C MET A 62 4.30 4.42 -0.13
N VAL A 63 3.03 4.60 -0.52
CA VAL A 63 2.67 5.18 -1.82
C VAL A 63 3.12 6.63 -1.96
N GLU A 64 2.95 7.45 -0.92
CA GLU A 64 3.39 8.85 -0.94
C GLU A 64 4.90 8.96 -1.15
N ILE A 65 5.69 8.08 -0.54
CA ILE A 65 7.14 8.04 -0.77
C ILE A 65 7.43 7.62 -2.20
N LEU A 66 6.84 6.51 -2.66
CA LEU A 66 7.14 5.94 -3.98
C LEU A 66 6.66 6.82 -5.14
N SER A 67 5.60 7.60 -4.94
CA SER A 67 5.13 8.58 -5.94
C SER A 67 6.14 9.71 -6.14
N THR A 68 6.83 10.16 -5.08
CA THR A 68 7.90 11.18 -5.21
C THR A 68 9.09 10.68 -6.02
N LEU A 69 9.27 9.36 -6.10
CA LEU A 69 10.30 8.69 -6.90
C LEU A 69 9.82 8.35 -8.31
N SER A 70 8.61 8.77 -8.70
CA SER A 70 8.01 8.49 -10.00
C SER A 70 7.92 6.99 -10.32
N MET A 71 7.69 6.16 -9.31
CA MET A 71 7.51 4.72 -9.49
C MET A 71 6.25 4.42 -10.31
N ASP A 72 6.26 3.28 -11.00
CA ASP A 72 5.16 2.84 -11.82
C ASP A 72 3.93 2.41 -11.00
N ILE A 73 2.78 2.28 -11.67
CA ILE A 73 1.52 2.00 -11.01
C ILE A 73 1.49 0.64 -10.30
N ASP A 74 2.16 -0.40 -10.83
CA ASP A 74 2.18 -1.71 -10.17
C ASP A 74 2.95 -1.61 -8.85
N THR A 75 4.01 -0.82 -8.81
CA THR A 75 4.74 -0.53 -7.57
C THR A 75 3.88 0.20 -6.54
N LEU A 76 3.12 1.24 -6.95
CA LEU A 76 2.24 1.96 -6.02
C LEU A 76 1.12 1.05 -5.49
N ARG A 77 0.56 0.19 -6.34
CA ARG A 77 -0.45 -0.80 -5.93
C ARG A 77 0.13 -1.84 -4.98
N ALA A 78 1.33 -2.34 -5.26
CA ALA A 78 2.04 -3.26 -4.37
C ALA A 78 2.28 -2.64 -2.99
N ALA A 79 2.62 -1.35 -2.94
CA ALA A 79 2.83 -0.63 -1.69
C ALA A 79 1.57 -0.53 -0.81
N LEU A 80 0.39 -0.31 -1.41
CA LEU A 80 -0.89 -0.33 -0.67
C LEU A 80 -1.23 -1.72 -0.11
N LEU A 81 -0.92 -2.77 -0.87
CA LEU A 81 -1.29 -4.14 -0.56
C LEU A 81 -0.30 -4.83 0.38
N PHE A 82 0.96 -4.38 0.38
CA PHE A 82 2.04 -5.00 1.15
C PHE A 82 1.71 -5.15 2.64
N PRO A 83 1.21 -4.12 3.37
CA PRO A 83 0.87 -4.28 4.79
C PRO A 83 -0.20 -5.35 5.04
N LEU A 84 -1.16 -5.51 4.13
CA LEU A 84 -2.22 -6.51 4.26
C LEU A 84 -1.66 -7.93 4.05
N ALA A 85 -0.78 -8.11 3.06
CA ALA A 85 -0.12 -9.39 2.81
C ALA A 85 0.84 -9.77 3.94
N ASP A 86 1.59 -8.79 4.46
CA ASP A 86 2.56 -8.99 5.55
C ASP A 86 1.86 -9.35 6.87
N ALA A 87 0.73 -8.71 7.18
CA ALA A 87 -0.11 -9.03 8.33
C ALA A 87 -1.01 -10.27 8.13
N ASN A 88 -0.90 -10.96 6.99
CA ASN A 88 -1.73 -12.11 6.60
C ASN A 88 -3.25 -11.83 6.58
N VAL A 89 -3.65 -10.58 6.35
CA VAL A 89 -5.05 -10.20 6.14
C VAL A 89 -5.55 -10.78 4.80
N VAL A 90 -4.67 -10.84 3.80
CA VAL A 90 -4.96 -11.42 2.49
C VAL A 90 -3.78 -12.29 2.04
N SER A 91 -4.06 -13.45 1.44
CA SER A 91 -3.01 -14.32 0.89
C SER A 91 -2.56 -13.89 -0.51
N GLU A 92 -1.32 -14.23 -0.86
CA GLU A 92 -0.76 -13.92 -2.19
C GLU A 92 -1.52 -14.60 -3.34
N ASP A 93 -2.15 -15.74 -3.10
CA ASP A 93 -2.96 -16.42 -4.13
C ASP A 93 -4.23 -15.63 -4.45
N VAL A 94 -4.90 -15.07 -3.44
CA VAL A 94 -6.08 -14.20 -3.63
C VAL A 94 -5.68 -12.90 -4.33
N LEU A 95 -4.54 -12.31 -3.96
CA LEU A 95 -4.02 -11.13 -4.64
C LEU A 95 -3.67 -11.43 -6.11
N ARG A 96 -3.18 -12.63 -6.41
CA ARG A 96 -2.81 -13.01 -7.78
C ARG A 96 -4.01 -13.02 -8.71
N GLU A 97 -5.17 -13.44 -8.23
CA GLU A 97 -6.44 -13.41 -8.97
C GLU A 97 -6.98 -11.98 -9.13
N SER A 98 -6.81 -11.13 -8.11
CA SER A 98 -7.43 -9.80 -8.07
C SER A 98 -6.62 -8.73 -8.78
N VAL A 99 -5.30 -8.68 -8.56
CA VAL A 99 -4.42 -7.60 -9.03
C VAL A 99 -3.36 -8.04 -10.03
N GLY A 100 -3.23 -9.35 -10.24
CA GLY A 100 -2.34 -9.95 -11.23
C GLY A 100 -0.95 -10.28 -10.69
N LYS A 101 -0.20 -11.05 -11.50
CA LYS A 101 1.09 -11.64 -11.10
C LYS A 101 2.20 -10.61 -10.86
N SER A 102 2.22 -9.51 -11.61
CA SER A 102 3.25 -8.46 -11.50
C SER A 102 3.31 -7.87 -10.08
N VAL A 103 2.16 -7.39 -9.60
CA VAL A 103 2.01 -6.80 -8.26
C VAL A 103 2.34 -7.80 -7.16
N VAL A 104 1.86 -9.05 -7.28
CA VAL A 104 2.16 -10.10 -6.29
C VAL A 104 3.64 -10.42 -6.22
N ASN A 105 4.34 -10.50 -7.34
CA ASN A 105 5.78 -10.74 -7.35
C ASN A 105 6.56 -9.62 -6.64
N LEU A 106 6.11 -8.36 -6.78
CA LEU A 106 6.71 -7.23 -6.06
C LEU A 106 6.52 -7.38 -4.55
N ILE A 107 5.30 -7.68 -4.10
CA ILE A 107 5.00 -7.91 -2.68
C ILE A 107 5.86 -9.06 -2.13
N HIS A 108 5.91 -10.18 -2.84
CA HIS A 108 6.72 -11.34 -2.48
C HIS A 108 8.20 -10.99 -2.33
N GLY A 109 8.76 -10.28 -3.33
CA GLY A 109 10.16 -9.85 -3.29
C GLY A 109 10.49 -8.93 -2.11
N VAL A 110 9.56 -8.06 -1.70
CA VAL A 110 9.74 -7.21 -0.50
C VAL A 110 9.71 -8.05 0.78
N ARG A 111 8.82 -9.05 0.88
CA ARG A 111 8.78 -9.98 2.03
C ARG A 111 10.06 -10.79 2.14
N ASP A 112 10.59 -11.30 1.02
CA ASP A 112 11.87 -12.01 0.98
C ASP A 112 13.03 -11.12 1.45
N MET A 113 13.07 -9.85 0.99
CA MET A 113 14.08 -8.89 1.45
C MET A 113 13.98 -8.60 2.95
N ALA A 114 12.77 -8.54 3.51
CA ALA A 114 12.55 -8.39 4.93
C ALA A 114 13.02 -9.62 5.74
N ALA A 115 12.76 -10.83 5.25
CA ALA A 115 13.22 -12.07 5.87
C ALA A 115 14.75 -12.17 5.86
N ILE A 116 15.42 -11.83 4.75
CA ILE A 116 16.89 -11.79 4.67
C ILE A 116 17.46 -10.78 5.67
N ARG A 117 16.82 -9.61 5.81
CA ARG A 117 17.23 -8.60 6.79
C ARG A 117 17.13 -9.11 8.22
N GLN A 118 16.08 -9.86 8.56
CA GLN A 118 15.91 -10.47 9.88
C GLN A 118 16.98 -11.52 10.16
N LEU A 119 17.27 -12.42 9.21
CA LEU A 119 18.34 -13.42 9.35
C LEU A 119 19.70 -12.80 9.69
N LYS A 120 20.02 -11.63 9.11
CA LYS A 120 21.25 -10.91 9.43
C LYS A 120 21.24 -10.22 10.79
N ALA A 121 20.07 -9.81 11.27
CA ALA A 121 19.92 -9.14 12.57
C ALA A 121 19.96 -10.13 13.74
N ASP A 122 19.40 -11.33 13.57
CA ASP A 122 19.38 -12.39 14.60
C ASP A 122 20.70 -13.17 14.68
N ALA A 123 21.58 -13.01 13.69
CA ALA A 123 22.91 -13.61 13.64
C ALA A 123 24.00 -12.78 14.33
N HIS A 124 23.62 -11.80 15.19
CA HIS A 124 24.50 -11.00 16.05
C HIS A 124 23.97 -10.99 17.48
#